data_AF-A0A511W435-F1
#
_entry.id   AF-A0A511W435-F1
#
_cell.length_a   1.000
_cell.length_b   1.000
_cell.length_c   1.000
_cell.angle_alpha   90.00
_cell.angle_beta   90.00
_cell.angle_gamma   90.00
#
_symmetry.space_group_name_H-M   'P 1'
#
loop_
_entity.id
_entity.type
_entity.pdbx_description
1 polymer ?
#
loop_
_entity_poly.entity_id
_entity_poly.type
_entity_poly.pdbx_seq_one_letter_code
_entity_poly.pdbx_strand_id
1 'polypeptide(L)'
;MEFLNRFVTAILSAFIFSFILALLLFDLGGFWISFIIVMAYSLGVFLIAGVSFSFVGDYIMNKIDSQNKWVNYMSGFVVYVIGGIIGNIFFFIGLYHEGFAGYTISMMIYGVLGALLFYHMRYVVRLSFQRFVIRE
;
A
#
# COMPACT_ATOMS: atom_id res chain seq x y z
N MET A 1 3.93 19.23 2.76
CA MET A 1 4.12 18.36 1.58
C MET A 1 4.11 16.87 1.91
N GLU A 2 4.80 16.41 2.95
CA GLU A 2 4.92 14.96 3.20
C GLU A 2 3.60 14.24 3.45
N PHE A 3 2.68 14.83 4.24
CA PHE A 3 1.36 14.25 4.48
C PHE A 3 0.53 14.17 3.19
N LEU A 4 0.50 15.26 2.40
CA LEU A 4 -0.19 15.29 1.11
C LEU A 4 0.35 14.21 0.15
N ASN A 5 1.68 14.03 0.09
CA ASN A 5 2.29 12.99 -0.73
C ASN A 5 1.82 11.60 -0.31
N ARG A 6 1.75 11.31 1.00
CA ARG A 6 1.27 10.02 1.52
C ARG A 6 -0.22 9.82 1.22
N PHE A 7 -1.03 10.86 1.37
CA PHE A 7 -2.46 10.82 1.09
C PHE A 7 -2.73 10.54 -0.40
N VAL A 8 -2.06 11.26 -1.30
CA VAL A 8 -2.15 11.01 -2.75
C VAL A 8 -1.63 9.62 -3.10
N THR A 9 -0.53 9.18 -2.47
CA THR A 9 -0.01 7.81 -2.63
C THR A 9 -1.05 6.77 -2.23
N ALA A 10 -1.77 6.99 -1.13
CA ALA A 10 -2.83 6.08 -0.67
C ALA A 10 -3.97 5.99 -1.68
N ILE A 11 -4.46 7.12 -2.18
CA ILE A 11 -5.55 7.16 -3.18
C ILE A 11 -5.13 6.45 -4.47
N LEU A 12 -3.95 6.75 -5.00
CA LEU A 12 -3.47 6.15 -6.24
C LEU A 12 -3.19 4.66 -6.07
N SER A 13 -2.62 4.26 -4.92
CA SER A 13 -2.39 2.84 -4.62
C SER A 13 -3.70 2.08 -4.51
N ALA A 14 -4.71 2.65 -3.84
CA ALA A 14 -6.04 2.06 -3.76
C ALA A 14 -6.65 1.87 -5.14
N PHE A 15 -6.61 2.91 -5.99
CA PHE A 15 -7.14 2.85 -7.35
C PHE A 15 -6.44 1.79 -8.20
N ILE A 16 -5.10 1.77 -8.23
CA ILE A 16 -4.34 0.81 -9.03
C ILE A 16 -4.57 -0.61 -8.51
N PHE A 17 -4.53 -0.79 -7.19
CA PHE A 17 -4.74 -2.08 -6.56
C PHE A 17 -6.13 -2.63 -6.86
N SER A 18 -7.18 -1.82 -6.67
CA SER A 18 -8.55 -2.23 -6.94
C SER A 18 -8.78 -2.51 -8.42
N PHE A 19 -8.18 -1.73 -9.32
CA PHE A 19 -8.27 -1.95 -10.76
C PHE A 19 -7.67 -3.30 -11.16
N ILE A 20 -6.44 -3.57 -10.72
CA ILE A 20 -5.74 -4.84 -11.00
C ILE A 20 -6.53 -6.02 -10.43
N LEU A 21 -6.96 -5.92 -9.18
CA LEU A 21 -7.64 -7.02 -8.49
C LEU A 21 -9.04 -7.29 -9.07
N ALA A 22 -9.75 -6.25 -9.49
CA ALA A 22 -11.02 -6.39 -10.19
C ALA A 22 -10.87 -7.06 -11.56
N LEU A 23 -9.80 -6.75 -12.31
CA LEU A 23 -9.50 -7.43 -13.58
C LEU A 23 -9.11 -8.90 -13.40
N LEU A 24 -8.40 -9.23 -12.32
CA LEU A 24 -7.90 -10.59 -12.09
C LEU A 24 -8.97 -11.55 -11.56
N LEU A 25 -9.92 -11.05 -10.76
CA LEU A 25 -10.85 -11.91 -10.03
C LEU A 25 -12.27 -11.96 -10.61
N PHE A 26 -12.64 -11.03 -11.50
CA PHE A 26 -14.02 -10.90 -11.97
C PHE A 26 -14.13 -10.76 -13.49
N ASP A 27 -15.22 -11.29 -14.03
CA ASP A 27 -15.58 -11.13 -15.44
C ASP A 27 -15.95 -9.68 -15.78
N LEU A 28 -15.79 -9.33 -17.07
CA LEU A 28 -16.05 -7.98 -17.59
C LEU A 28 -17.46 -7.44 -17.25
N GLY A 29 -18.47 -8.32 -17.13
CA GLY A 29 -19.83 -7.94 -16.77
C GLY A 29 -20.00 -7.48 -15.31
N GLY A 30 -19.15 -7.97 -14.39
CA GLY A 30 -19.16 -7.62 -12.97
C GLY A 30 -18.07 -6.62 -12.57
N PHE A 31 -17.17 -6.28 -13.49
CA PHE A 31 -15.95 -5.51 -13.23
C PHE A 31 -16.21 -4.22 -12.44
N TRP A 32 -17.16 -3.39 -12.88
CA TRP A 32 -17.40 -2.09 -12.25
C TRP A 32 -17.89 -2.18 -10.81
N ILE A 33 -18.78 -3.14 -10.53
CA ILE A 33 -19.30 -3.37 -9.18
C ILE A 33 -18.16 -3.85 -8.27
N SER A 34 -17.41 -4.84 -8.71
CA SER A 34 -16.27 -5.37 -7.96
C SER A 34 -15.17 -4.34 -7.76
N PHE A 35 -14.86 -3.54 -8.78
CA PHE A 35 -13.90 -2.44 -8.69
C PHE A 35 -14.29 -1.44 -7.62
N ILE A 36 -15.55 -1.01 -7.57
CA ILE A 36 -16.04 -0.06 -6.55
C ILE A 36 -15.93 -0.65 -5.15
N ILE A 37 -16.35 -1.91 -4.96
CA ILE A 37 -16.29 -2.59 -3.66
C ILE A 37 -14.84 -2.72 -3.18
N VAL A 38 -13.95 -3.24 -4.04
CA VAL A 38 -12.53 -3.40 -3.72
C VAL A 38 -11.87 -2.04 -3.51
N MET A 39 -12.24 -1.02 -4.28
CA MET A 39 -11.72 0.33 -4.11
C MET A 39 -12.12 0.92 -2.76
N ALA A 40 -13.39 0.79 -2.34
CA ALA A 40 -13.84 1.27 -1.04
C ALA A 40 -13.07 0.59 0.12
N TYR A 41 -12.90 -0.73 0.05
CA TYR A 41 -12.13 -1.47 1.03
C TYR A 41 -10.64 -1.08 1.04
N SER A 42 -9.99 -1.15 -0.12
CA SER A 42 -8.55 -0.88 -0.25
C SER A 42 -8.20 0.57 0.08
N LEU A 43 -9.07 1.53 -0.23
CA LEU A 43 -8.89 2.93 0.15
C LEU A 43 -8.80 3.08 1.67
N GLY A 44 -9.71 2.44 2.41
CA GLY A 44 -9.66 2.42 3.88
C GLY A 44 -8.36 1.82 4.40
N VAL A 45 -7.95 0.66 3.85
CA VAL A 45 -6.70 -0.01 4.22
C VAL A 45 -5.48 0.87 3.94
N PHE A 46 -5.38 1.48 2.76
CA PHE A 46 -4.23 2.32 2.40
C PHE A 46 -4.20 3.64 3.18
N LEU A 47 -5.34 4.25 3.47
CA LEU A 47 -5.41 5.46 4.28
C LEU A 47 -5.06 5.20 5.74
N ILE A 48 -5.54 4.10 6.32
CA ILE A 48 -5.32 3.81 7.74
C ILE A 48 -3.96 3.13 7.91
N ALA A 49 -3.78 1.94 7.34
CA ALA A 49 -2.56 1.16 7.53
C ALA A 49 -1.41 1.69 6.66
N GLY A 50 -1.65 1.99 5.38
CA GLY A 50 -0.60 2.47 4.48
C GLY A 50 0.03 3.79 4.95
N VAL A 51 -0.80 4.80 5.24
CA VAL A 51 -0.29 6.10 5.72
C VAL A 51 0.37 5.96 7.09
N SER A 52 -0.26 5.29 8.07
CA SER A 52 0.33 5.11 9.40
C SER A 52 1.66 4.35 9.35
N PHE A 53 1.70 3.24 8.60
CA PHE A 53 2.91 2.45 8.45
C PHE A 53 4.01 3.21 7.70
N SER A 54 3.65 4.09 6.77
CA SER A 54 4.66 4.90 6.08
C SER A 54 5.45 5.82 7.03
N PHE A 55 4.84 6.29 8.13
CA PHE A 55 5.56 7.07 9.15
C PHE A 55 6.54 6.21 9.94
N VAL A 56 6.10 5.01 10.34
CA VAL A 56 6.95 4.03 11.02
C VAL A 56 8.10 3.60 10.10
N GLY A 57 7.80 3.37 8.82
CA GLY A 57 8.77 2.98 7.81
C GLY A 57 9.86 4.04 7.64
N ASP A 58 9.51 5.32 7.59
CA ASP A 58 10.51 6.39 7.54
C ASP A 58 11.37 6.47 8.77
N TYR A 59 10.76 6.30 9.95
CA TYR A 59 11.51 6.28 11.20
C TYR A 59 12.55 5.15 11.22
N ILE A 60 12.19 3.96 10.72
CA ILE A 60 13.11 2.82 10.62
C ILE A 60 14.17 3.09 9.55
N MET A 61 13.77 3.56 8.36
CA MET A 61 14.68 3.82 7.25
C MET A 61 15.73 4.90 7.58
N ASN A 62 15.34 5.94 8.32
CA ASN A 62 16.27 6.99 8.78
C ASN A 62 17.35 6.47 9.74
N LYS A 63 17.13 5.35 10.43
CA LYS A 63 18.15 4.71 11.28
C LYS A 63 19.14 3.84 10.51
N ILE A 64 18.73 3.36 9.34
CA ILE A 64 19.53 2.47 8.49
C ILE A 64 20.38 3.27 7.49
N ASP A 65 20.15 4.59 7.39
CA ASP A 65 20.62 5.47 6.31
C ASP A 65 22.06 5.18 5.88
N SER A 66 22.16 4.46 4.76
CA SER A 66 23.41 4.04 4.15
C SER A 66 23.71 4.93 2.94
N GLN A 67 24.97 5.26 2.73
CA GLN A 67 25.39 5.99 1.51
C GLN A 67 25.09 5.19 0.22
N ASN A 68 24.86 3.88 0.32
CA ASN A 68 24.55 3.04 -0.82
C ASN A 68 23.04 3.04 -1.13
N LYS A 69 22.67 3.63 -2.29
CA LYS A 69 21.28 3.70 -2.78
C LYS A 69 20.59 2.34 -2.88
N TRP A 70 21.32 1.28 -3.24
CA TRP A 70 20.77 -0.08 -3.33
C TRP A 70 20.38 -0.63 -1.95
N VAL A 71 21.20 -0.38 -0.93
CA VAL A 71 20.93 -0.81 0.45
C VAL A 71 19.72 -0.07 1.02
N ASN A 72 19.60 1.23 0.74
CA ASN A 72 18.43 2.02 1.14
C ASN A 72 17.14 1.55 0.45
N TYR A 73 17.20 1.15 -0.82
CA TYR A 73 16.03 0.60 -1.52
C TYR A 73 15.63 -0.78 -1.00
N MET A 74 16.60 -1.68 -0.77
CA MET A 74 16.34 -3.03 -0.24
C MET A 74 15.83 -2.99 1.20
N SER A 75 16.37 -2.12 2.05
CA SER A 75 15.86 -1.94 3.41
C SER A 75 14.43 -1.41 3.42
N GLY A 76 14.12 -0.41 2.58
CA GLY A 76 12.74 0.06 2.40
C GLY A 76 11.79 -1.04 1.92
N PHE A 77 12.22 -1.86 0.95
CA PHE A 77 11.45 -3.00 0.48
C PHE A 77 11.12 -3.98 1.63
N VAL A 78 12.13 -4.40 2.40
CA VAL A 78 11.95 -5.33 3.54
C VAL A 78 11.04 -4.72 4.60
N VAL A 79 11.20 -3.45 4.93
CA VAL A 79 10.36 -2.74 5.90
C VAL A 79 8.89 -2.77 5.47
N TYR A 80 8.60 -2.50 4.20
CA TYR A 80 7.22 -2.54 3.70
C TYR A 80 6.66 -3.96 3.56
N VAL A 81 7.48 -4.98 3.27
CA VAL A 81 7.04 -6.38 3.34
C VAL A 81 6.60 -6.73 4.76
N ILE A 82 7.42 -6.40 5.76
CA ILE A 82 7.09 -6.61 7.18
C ILE A 82 5.82 -5.83 7.54
N GLY A 83 5.69 -4.59 7.07
CA GLY A 83 4.49 -3.78 7.25
C GLY A 83 3.23 -4.39 6.66
N GLY A 84 3.32 -4.96 5.46
CA GLY A 84 2.22 -5.68 4.83
C GLY A 84 1.78 -6.89 5.65
N ILE A 85 2.74 -7.66 6.18
CA ILE A 85 2.46 -8.80 7.05
C ILE A 85 1.77 -8.33 8.35
N ILE A 86 2.33 -7.34 9.03
CA ILE A 86 1.77 -6.82 10.29
C ILE A 86 0.38 -6.22 10.06
N GLY A 87 0.22 -5.39 9.04
CA GLY A 87 -1.06 -4.79 8.68
C GLY A 87 -2.10 -5.87 8.37
N ASN A 88 -1.72 -6.93 7.66
CA ASN A 88 -2.62 -8.04 7.38
C ASN A 88 -3.05 -8.78 8.65
N ILE A 89 -2.11 -9.08 9.57
CA ILE A 89 -2.42 -9.71 10.86
C ILE A 89 -3.40 -8.84 11.66
N PHE A 90 -3.20 -7.52 11.67
CA PHE A 90 -4.10 -6.60 12.35
C PHE A 90 -5.54 -6.65 11.80
N PHE A 91 -5.70 -6.59 10.48
CA PHE A 91 -7.02 -6.73 9.84
C PHE A 91 -7.61 -8.13 10.02
N PHE A 92 -6.78 -9.17 9.97
CA PHE A 92 -7.19 -10.55 10.20
C PHE A 92 -7.78 -10.74 11.59
N ILE A 93 -7.11 -10.26 12.64
CA ILE A 93 -7.62 -10.35 14.02
C ILE A 93 -8.94 -9.59 14.15
N GLY A 94 -9.03 -8.38 13.56
CA GLY A 94 -10.25 -7.57 13.59
C GLY A 94 -11.44 -8.20 12.87
N LEU A 95 -11.20 -8.96 11.80
CA LEU A 95 -12.23 -9.60 10.97
C LEU A 95 -12.37 -11.12 11.25
N TYR A 96 -11.62 -11.66 12.20
CA TYR A 96 -11.57 -13.09 12.49
C TYR A 96 -12.95 -13.65 12.88
N HIS A 97 -13.71 -12.88 13.65
CA HIS A 97 -15.02 -13.27 14.17
C HIS A 97 -16.13 -13.21 13.11
N GLU A 98 -15.87 -12.60 11.95
CA GLU A 98 -16.81 -12.45 10.83
C GLU A 98 -16.75 -13.65 9.86
N GLY A 99 -16.02 -14.73 10.19
CA GLY A 99 -15.99 -15.97 9.41
C GLY A 99 -15.03 -15.97 8.21
N PHE A 100 -14.20 -14.94 8.04
CA PHE A 100 -13.26 -14.82 6.91
C PHE A 100 -11.96 -15.62 7.05
N ALA A 101 -11.83 -16.48 8.08
CA ALA A 101 -10.59 -17.16 8.42
C ALA A 101 -10.06 -18.16 7.37
N GLY A 102 -10.90 -18.65 6.46
CA GLY A 102 -10.48 -19.52 5.36
C GLY A 102 -9.68 -18.82 4.25
N TYR A 103 -9.85 -17.51 4.09
CA TYR A 103 -9.22 -16.73 3.01
C TYR A 103 -7.90 -16.07 3.41
N THR A 104 -7.43 -16.33 4.64
CA THR A 104 -6.37 -15.60 5.32
C THR A 104 -5.02 -15.64 4.60
N ILE A 105 -4.63 -16.79 4.05
CA ILE A 105 -3.34 -16.93 3.35
C ILE A 105 -3.33 -16.08 2.07
N SER A 106 -4.41 -16.14 1.29
CA SER A 106 -4.57 -15.32 0.09
C SER A 106 -4.63 -13.83 0.44
N MET A 107 -5.31 -13.47 1.53
CA MET A 107 -5.35 -12.11 2.03
C MET A 107 -3.97 -11.60 2.46
N MET A 108 -3.12 -12.45 3.05
CA MET A 108 -1.75 -12.08 3.44
C MET A 108 -0.91 -11.70 2.23
N ILE A 109 -0.99 -12.48 1.15
CA ILE A 109 -0.31 -12.16 -0.11
C ILE A 109 -0.78 -10.80 -0.64
N TYR A 110 -2.09 -10.54 -0.64
CA TYR A 110 -2.64 -9.26 -1.06
C TYR A 110 -2.21 -8.09 -0.17
N GLY A 111 -2.06 -8.30 1.13
CA GLY A 111 -1.54 -7.30 2.07
C GLY A 111 -0.10 -6.91 1.77
N VAL A 112 0.77 -7.90 1.50
CA VAL A 112 2.16 -7.65 1.11
C VAL A 112 2.24 -6.96 -0.24
N LEU A 113 1.48 -7.42 -1.24
CA LEU A 113 1.42 -6.79 -2.56
C LEU A 113 0.93 -5.35 -2.46
N GLY A 114 -0.10 -5.09 -1.65
CA GLY A 114 -0.58 -3.74 -1.38
C GLY A 114 0.48 -2.86 -0.76
N ALA A 115 1.15 -3.31 0.30
CA ALA A 115 2.21 -2.54 0.95
C ALA A 115 3.38 -2.23 0.00
N LEU A 116 3.79 -3.18 -0.82
CA LEU A 116 4.80 -2.97 -1.86
C LEU A 116 4.32 -1.99 -2.94
N LEU A 117 3.07 -2.09 -3.38
CA LEU A 117 2.51 -1.12 -4.32
C LEU A 117 2.57 0.29 -3.73
N PHE A 118 2.16 0.48 -2.46
CA PHE A 118 2.23 1.76 -1.79
C PHE A 118 3.66 2.30 -1.73
N TYR A 119 4.62 1.45 -1.39
CA TYR A 119 6.05 1.80 -1.39
C TYR A 119 6.52 2.33 -2.76
N HIS A 120 6.20 1.61 -3.84
CA HIS A 120 6.60 2.02 -5.19
C HIS A 120 5.86 3.28 -5.65
N MET A 121 4.55 3.39 -5.37
CA MET A 121 3.76 4.57 -5.69
C MET A 121 4.28 5.81 -4.97
N ARG A 122 4.81 5.65 -3.75
CA ARG A 122 5.42 6.75 -3.01
C ARG A 122 6.62 7.36 -3.76
N TYR A 123 7.46 6.54 -4.40
CA TYR A 123 8.55 7.06 -5.23
C TYR A 123 8.03 7.82 -6.44
N VAL A 124 7.02 7.27 -7.12
CA VAL A 124 6.39 7.91 -8.29
C VAL A 124 5.80 9.27 -7.90
N VAL A 125 5.01 9.31 -6.83
CA VAL A 125 4.39 10.55 -6.33
C VAL A 125 5.45 11.57 -5.93
N ARG A 126 6.46 11.15 -5.16
CA ARG A 126 7.55 12.05 -4.73
C ARG A 126 8.28 12.65 -5.93
N LEU A 127 8.60 11.84 -6.94
CA LEU A 127 9.28 12.30 -8.16
C LEU A 127 8.43 13.31 -8.93
N SER A 128 7.13 13.05 -9.06
CA SER A 128 6.19 13.94 -9.75
C SER A 128 6.07 15.31 -9.06
N PHE A 129 5.89 15.32 -7.73
CA PHE A 129 5.80 16.58 -6.98
C PHE A 129 7.12 17.37 -6.98
N GLN A 130 8.27 16.69 -6.89
CA GLN A 130 9.57 17.36 -6.98
C GLN A 130 9.79 18.04 -8.33
N ARG A 131 9.36 17.40 -9.44
CA ARG A 131 9.46 18.00 -10.78
C ARG A 131 8.55 19.21 -10.96
N PHE A 132 7.40 19.25 -10.29
CA PHE A 132 6.49 20.40 -10.33
C PHE A 132 7.06 21.61 -9.60
N VAL A 133 7.63 21.43 -8.41
CA VAL A 133 8.18 22.54 -7.58
C VAL A 133 9.42 23.21 -8.21
N ILE A 134 10.19 22.51 -9.04
CA ILE A 134 11.39 23.07 -9.70
C ILE A 134 11.02 23.89 -10.97
N ARG A 135 9.78 23.78 -11.45
CA ARG A 135 9.30 24.47 -12.67
C ARG A 135 8.56 25.77 -12.39
N GLU A 136 8.35 26.13 -11.14
CA GLU A 136 7.86 27.45 -10.69
C GLU A 136 9.02 28.30 -10.18
#